data_AF-A0A0C2DYM1-F1
#
_entry.id   AF-A0A0C2DYM1-F1
#
_cell.length_a   1.000
_cell.length_b   1.000
_cell.length_c   1.000
_cell.angle_alpha   90.00
_cell.angle_beta   90.00
_cell.angle_gamma   90.00
#
_symmetry.space_group_name_H-M   'P 1'
#
loop_
_entity.id
_entity.type
_entity.pdbx_description
1 polymer ?
#
loop_
_entity_poly.entity_id
_entity_poly.type
_entity_poly.pdbx_seq_one_letter_code
_entity_poly.pdbx_strand_id
1 'polypeptide(L)'
;MTSHPFYNGYSGKQELTGQALVDYVRTHQNLFEVEESEKNNERMKYLMPVDFVTRPRDEDRIKVVVDRKLPERCRGGWPIKAWEWVKENGVCTGGRYSAKGVCKPYAFYPCGNHTNEIWYGECPKASWPTPKCRKACKYGYRKPYEKDKYYAKSAYILPNDEEAIRKEILENGPVQAVFDVYEDFRLYKRGIYKNTQGKKTGAHAVKIYGWGADAFFNSTHTIVIPYWRIINSWNVDWGEKGYFRMIRGEDNCGIESMVTAGIMAA
;
A
#
# COMPACT_ATOMS: atom_id res chain seq x y z
N MET A 1 -14.88 -11.87 -41.76
CA MET A 1 -14.96 -10.52 -41.16
C MET A 1 -16.31 -10.42 -40.46
N THR A 2 -16.34 -10.72 -39.16
CA THR A 2 -17.55 -10.68 -38.34
C THR A 2 -17.23 -9.80 -37.15
N SER A 3 -17.67 -8.55 -37.25
CA SER A 3 -17.54 -7.53 -36.21
C SER A 3 -18.48 -7.86 -35.05
N HIS A 4 -17.89 -8.18 -33.89
CA HIS A 4 -18.62 -8.23 -32.62
C HIS A 4 -18.96 -6.80 -32.15
N PRO A 5 -20.18 -6.54 -31.67
CA PRO A 5 -20.58 -5.22 -31.21
C PRO A 5 -19.86 -4.91 -29.89
N PHE A 6 -19.13 -3.79 -29.90
CA PHE A 6 -18.54 -3.20 -28.70
C PHE A 6 -19.65 -2.87 -27.70
N TYR A 7 -19.49 -3.39 -26.48
CA TYR A 7 -20.23 -2.98 -25.29
C TYR A 7 -20.03 -1.47 -25.09
N ASN A 8 -21.04 -0.68 -25.49
CA ASN A 8 -21.16 0.72 -25.14
C ASN A 8 -22.19 0.80 -24.01
N GLY A 9 -21.70 0.93 -22.77
CA GLY A 9 -22.53 0.82 -21.57
C GLY A 9 -21.89 1.39 -20.32
N TYR A 10 -21.17 2.51 -20.41
CA TYR A 10 -20.86 3.34 -19.25
C TYR A 10 -22.04 4.31 -19.04
N SER A 11 -23.10 3.85 -18.37
CA SER A 11 -24.13 4.75 -17.85
C SER A 11 -23.49 5.63 -16.77
N GLY A 12 -23.62 6.95 -16.92
CA GLY A 12 -22.96 7.95 -16.07
C GLY A 12 -23.17 7.72 -14.57
N LYS A 13 -22.13 7.24 -13.90
CA LYS A 13 -22.01 7.44 -12.45
C LYS A 13 -21.75 8.92 -12.24
N GLN A 14 -22.68 9.61 -11.60
CA GLN A 14 -22.48 10.98 -11.14
C GLN A 14 -21.22 11.01 -10.25
N GLU A 15 -20.26 11.87 -10.58
CA GLU A 15 -19.05 12.01 -9.78
C GLU A 15 -19.37 12.80 -8.52
N LEU A 16 -19.60 12.06 -7.43
CA LEU A 16 -19.81 12.63 -6.11
C LEU A 16 -18.47 13.10 -5.52
N THR A 17 -18.46 14.31 -4.96
CA THR A 17 -17.31 14.90 -4.28
C THR A 17 -17.73 15.55 -2.97
N GLY A 18 -16.76 15.86 -2.10
CA GLY A 18 -17.01 16.48 -0.79
C GLY A 18 -18.06 15.72 0.04
N GLN A 19 -18.95 16.48 0.67
CA GLN A 19 -20.00 15.95 1.54
C GLN A 19 -20.94 14.97 0.83
N ALA A 20 -21.24 15.17 -0.46
CA ALA A 20 -22.12 14.27 -1.20
C ALA A 20 -21.50 12.87 -1.36
N LEU A 21 -20.18 12.77 -1.53
CA LEU A 21 -19.48 11.49 -1.54
C LEU A 21 -19.54 10.83 -0.16
N VAL A 22 -19.37 11.61 0.91
CA VAL A 22 -19.40 11.11 2.29
C VAL A 22 -20.77 10.53 2.61
N ASP A 23 -21.84 11.25 2.29
CA ASP A 23 -23.21 10.82 2.54
C ASP A 23 -23.55 9.58 1.71
N TYR A 24 -23.09 9.51 0.46
CA TYR A 24 -23.23 8.31 -0.36
C TYR A 24 -22.51 7.11 0.26
N VAL A 25 -21.23 7.25 0.62
CA VAL A 25 -20.46 6.15 1.18
C VAL A 25 -21.08 5.69 2.51
N ARG A 26 -21.50 6.63 3.37
CA ARG A 26 -22.18 6.28 4.64
C ARG A 26 -23.48 5.49 4.44
N THR A 27 -24.22 5.78 3.38
CA THR A 27 -25.50 5.10 3.09
C THR A 27 -25.33 3.77 2.36
N HIS A 28 -24.23 3.59 1.61
CA HIS A 28 -24.00 2.42 0.76
C HIS A 28 -22.86 1.50 1.22
N GLN A 29 -22.10 1.90 2.25
CA GLN A 29 -21.01 1.12 2.86
C GLN A 29 -21.22 1.02 4.36
N ASN A 30 -21.94 -0.01 4.77
CA ASN A 30 -22.10 -0.37 6.18
C ASN A 30 -20.89 -1.11 6.75
N LEU A 31 -19.88 -1.42 5.92
CA LEU A 31 -18.70 -2.17 6.34
C LEU A 31 -17.68 -1.31 7.07
N PHE A 32 -17.66 0.01 6.84
CA PHE A 32 -16.72 0.92 7.48
C PHE A 32 -17.31 2.30 7.79
N GLU A 33 -16.79 2.91 8.85
CA GLU A 33 -17.09 4.28 9.20
C GLU A 33 -16.24 5.26 8.39
N VAL A 34 -16.86 6.37 8.01
CA VAL A 34 -16.28 7.41 7.19
C VAL A 34 -16.44 8.80 7.78
N GLU A 35 -15.40 9.62 7.60
CA GLU A 35 -15.45 11.05 7.85
C GLU A 35 -14.58 11.81 6.83
N GLU A 36 -14.92 13.08 6.61
CA GLU A 36 -14.03 13.96 5.85
C GLU A 36 -12.72 14.19 6.60
N SER A 37 -11.63 14.24 5.85
CA SER A 37 -10.33 14.57 6.38
C SER A 37 -9.47 15.23 5.32
N GLU A 38 -9.21 16.53 5.50
CA GLU A 38 -8.30 17.28 4.66
C GLU A 38 -6.89 16.65 4.65
N LYS A 39 -6.46 16.13 5.80
CA LYS A 39 -5.21 15.37 5.92
C LYS A 39 -5.18 14.13 5.02
N ASN A 40 -6.29 13.42 4.92
CA ASN A 40 -6.38 12.27 4.03
C ASN A 40 -6.39 12.71 2.56
N ASN A 41 -7.02 13.83 2.23
CA ASN A 41 -6.94 14.42 0.88
C ASN A 41 -5.50 14.73 0.47
N GLU A 42 -4.71 15.31 1.38
CA GLU A 42 -3.29 15.58 1.14
C GLU A 42 -2.49 14.29 0.91
N ARG A 43 -2.74 13.23 1.70
CA ARG A 43 -2.05 11.94 1.55
C ARG A 43 -2.28 11.31 0.18
N MET A 44 -3.47 11.47 -0.39
CA MET A 44 -3.83 10.92 -1.70
C MET A 44 -3.01 11.50 -2.85
N LYS A 45 -2.43 12.70 -2.70
CA LYS A 45 -1.57 13.32 -3.73
C LYS A 45 -0.23 12.59 -3.92
N TYR A 46 0.13 11.73 -2.97
CA TYR A 46 1.41 11.01 -2.93
C TYR A 46 1.31 9.54 -3.31
N LEU A 47 0.15 9.12 -3.81
CA LEU A 47 -0.05 7.78 -4.33
C LEU A 47 0.89 7.50 -5.52
N MET A 48 1.26 6.23 -5.67
CA MET A 48 2.06 5.84 -6.82
C MET A 48 1.22 5.92 -8.09
N PRO A 49 1.82 6.32 -9.22
CA PRO A 49 1.18 6.20 -10.52
C PRO A 49 0.72 4.77 -10.80
N VAL A 50 -0.41 4.64 -11.48
CA VAL A 50 -1.09 3.35 -11.74
C VAL A 50 -0.25 2.40 -12.60
N ASP A 51 0.64 2.94 -13.41
CA ASP A 51 1.59 2.16 -14.24
C ASP A 51 2.51 1.28 -13.38
N PHE A 52 2.75 1.65 -12.12
CA PHE A 52 3.53 0.86 -11.17
C PHE A 52 2.80 -0.36 -10.60
N VAL A 53 1.50 -0.53 -10.94
CA VAL A 53 0.66 -1.70 -10.56
C VAL A 53 0.49 -2.67 -11.73
N THR A 54 1.08 -2.40 -12.89
CA THR A 54 0.97 -3.34 -14.01
C THR A 54 2.08 -4.38 -13.91
N ARG A 55 1.71 -5.64 -13.74
CA ARG A 55 2.65 -6.77 -13.91
C ARG A 55 3.00 -6.82 -15.41
N PRO A 56 4.28 -6.66 -15.80
CA PRO A 56 4.67 -6.82 -17.20
C PRO A 56 4.29 -8.23 -17.67
N ARG A 57 3.70 -8.33 -18.87
CA ARG A 57 3.34 -9.63 -19.46
C ARG A 57 4.60 -10.49 -19.58
N ASP A 58 4.47 -11.81 -19.57
CA ASP A 58 5.63 -12.71 -19.62
C ASP A 58 6.51 -12.49 -20.86
N GLU A 59 5.90 -12.05 -21.96
CA GLU A 59 6.56 -11.61 -23.20
C GLU A 59 7.38 -10.33 -23.03
N ASP A 60 6.92 -9.43 -22.15
CA ASP A 60 7.56 -8.16 -21.80
C ASP A 60 8.64 -8.36 -20.72
N ARG A 61 8.60 -9.45 -19.93
CA ARG A 61 9.54 -9.71 -18.81
C ARG A 61 11.00 -9.83 -19.23
N ILE A 62 11.27 -10.27 -20.46
CA ILE A 62 12.63 -10.37 -21.02
C ILE A 62 12.96 -9.14 -21.90
N LYS A 63 11.94 -8.45 -22.42
CA LYS A 63 12.10 -7.38 -23.43
C LYS A 63 11.96 -5.96 -22.92
N VAL A 64 11.58 -5.72 -21.66
CA VAL A 64 11.80 -4.40 -21.06
C VAL A 64 13.29 -4.26 -20.78
N VAL A 65 14.04 -3.79 -21.77
CA VAL A 65 15.20 -2.94 -21.48
C VAL A 65 14.65 -1.84 -20.60
N VAL A 66 14.98 -1.86 -19.30
CA VAL A 66 14.57 -0.81 -18.36
C VAL A 66 15.41 0.43 -18.68
N ASP A 67 15.17 1.02 -19.85
CA ASP A 67 15.66 2.34 -20.23
C ASP A 67 14.79 3.44 -19.59
N ARG A 68 13.72 3.04 -18.89
CA ARG A 68 13.00 3.91 -17.94
C ARG A 68 13.84 4.07 -16.69
N LYS A 69 14.61 5.16 -16.65
CA LYS A 69 15.26 5.69 -15.45
C LYS A 69 14.27 5.60 -14.28
N LEU A 70 14.63 4.83 -13.25
CA LEU A 70 13.89 4.81 -11.98
C LEU A 70 13.63 6.27 -11.57
N PRO A 71 12.40 6.62 -11.17
CA PRO A 71 12.06 8.02 -10.95
C PRO A 71 13.04 8.66 -9.97
N GLU A 72 13.60 9.82 -10.34
CA GLU A 72 14.57 10.57 -9.53
C GLU A 72 13.95 11.20 -8.25
N ARG A 73 12.70 10.85 -7.92
CA ARG A 73 11.94 11.35 -6.77
C ARG A 73 11.17 10.23 -6.07
N CYS A 74 10.66 10.51 -4.87
CA CYS A 74 9.63 9.71 -4.20
C CYS A 74 8.29 9.77 -4.99
N ARG A 75 8.27 9.18 -6.19
CA ARG A 75 7.20 9.25 -7.20
C ARG A 75 6.63 7.87 -7.58
N GLY A 76 6.74 6.91 -6.67
CA GLY A 76 6.32 5.52 -6.91
C GLY A 76 7.46 4.62 -7.33
N GLY A 77 7.15 3.32 -7.40
CA GLY A 77 8.08 2.25 -7.72
C GLY A 77 7.40 0.89 -7.62
N TRP A 78 8.12 -0.16 -8.03
CA TRP A 78 7.59 -1.53 -8.05
C TRP A 78 8.04 -2.32 -6.81
N PRO A 79 7.11 -2.84 -5.99
CA PRO A 79 7.42 -3.71 -4.84
C PRO A 79 8.38 -4.85 -5.13
N ILE A 80 8.19 -5.56 -6.26
CA ILE A 80 9.05 -6.68 -6.62
C ILE A 80 10.52 -6.25 -6.83
N LYS A 81 10.76 -5.04 -7.37
CA LYS A 81 12.11 -4.50 -7.54
C LYS A 81 12.79 -4.21 -6.21
N ALA A 82 12.03 -3.91 -5.15
CA ALA A 82 12.59 -3.76 -3.82
C ALA A 82 13.09 -5.10 -3.27
N TRP A 83 12.33 -6.19 -3.44
CA TRP A 83 12.77 -7.53 -3.03
C TRP A 83 13.96 -8.04 -3.85
N GLU A 84 13.96 -7.84 -5.17
CA GLU A 84 15.11 -8.16 -6.03
C GLU A 84 16.36 -7.39 -5.57
N TRP A 85 16.21 -6.11 -5.22
CA TRP A 85 17.30 -5.32 -4.66
C TRP A 85 17.83 -5.89 -3.33
N VAL A 86 16.94 -6.27 -2.41
CA VAL A 86 17.34 -6.87 -1.12
C VAL A 86 18.10 -8.18 -1.36
N LYS A 87 17.71 -8.98 -2.36
CA LYS A 87 18.40 -10.20 -2.74
C LYS A 87 19.80 -9.94 -3.31
N GLU A 88 19.93 -8.99 -4.23
CA GLU A 88 21.18 -8.72 -4.96
C GLU A 88 22.18 -7.88 -4.17
N ASN A 89 21.69 -6.87 -3.45
CA ASN A 89 22.53 -5.82 -2.87
C ASN A 89 22.48 -5.78 -1.34
N GLY A 90 21.45 -6.38 -0.74
CA GLY A 90 21.15 -6.29 0.67
C GLY A 90 20.65 -4.90 1.11
N VAL A 91 20.02 -4.85 2.27
CA VAL A 91 19.60 -3.60 2.92
C VAL A 91 20.16 -3.53 4.33
N CYS A 92 20.65 -2.36 4.72
CA CYS A 92 21.18 -2.16 6.07
C CYS A 92 20.05 -1.91 7.08
N THR A 93 20.36 -1.96 8.38
CA THR A 93 19.39 -1.55 9.40
C THR A 93 18.94 -0.12 9.19
N GLY A 94 17.65 0.09 9.41
CA GLY A 94 17.01 1.39 9.36
C GLY A 94 15.89 1.47 10.38
N GLY A 95 15.48 2.69 10.69
CA GLY A 95 14.43 2.94 11.65
C GLY A 95 13.67 4.21 11.27
N ARG A 96 12.80 4.65 12.18
CA ARG A 96 12.11 5.94 12.04
C ARG A 96 13.13 7.08 11.88
N TYR A 97 12.62 8.24 11.46
CA TYR A 97 13.42 9.46 11.49
C TYR A 97 14.09 9.63 12.87
N SER A 98 15.34 10.07 12.87
CA SER A 98 16.21 10.23 14.06
C SER A 98 16.49 8.96 14.89
N ALA A 99 16.07 7.77 14.46
CA ALA A 99 16.29 6.52 15.20
C ALA A 99 17.77 6.29 15.55
N LYS A 100 18.01 5.92 16.81
CA LYS A 100 19.33 5.53 17.33
C LYS A 100 19.55 4.03 17.15
N GLY A 101 20.82 3.60 17.16
CA GLY A 101 21.16 2.18 17.06
C GLY A 101 20.94 1.53 15.69
N VAL A 102 20.72 2.31 14.63
CA VAL A 102 20.56 1.82 13.25
C VAL A 102 21.53 2.51 12.30
N CYS A 103 21.89 1.85 11.20
CA CYS A 103 22.80 2.36 10.18
C CYS A 103 22.21 3.55 9.41
N LYS A 104 20.99 3.42 8.91
CA LYS A 104 20.29 4.45 8.12
C LYS A 104 18.87 4.72 8.63
N PRO A 105 18.67 5.66 9.57
CA PRO A 105 17.33 6.11 9.92
C PRO A 105 16.65 6.77 8.71
N TYR A 106 15.32 6.76 8.70
CA TYR A 106 14.53 7.36 7.63
C TYR A 106 14.89 8.84 7.45
N ALA A 107 15.03 9.27 6.18
CA ALA A 107 15.59 10.59 5.87
C ALA A 107 14.59 11.74 6.05
N PHE A 108 13.30 11.47 5.95
CA PHE A 108 12.29 12.51 6.00
C PHE A 108 11.70 12.66 7.39
N TYR A 109 11.58 13.91 7.82
CA TYR A 109 10.84 14.25 9.02
C TYR A 109 9.39 13.78 8.87
N PRO A 110 8.84 13.06 9.85
CA PRO A 110 7.45 12.64 9.77
C PRO A 110 6.56 13.88 9.87
N CYS A 111 5.45 13.87 9.15
CA CYS A 111 4.57 15.04 9.04
C CYS A 111 3.12 14.71 9.41
N GLY A 112 2.32 15.78 9.52
CA GLY A 112 0.89 15.73 9.78
C GLY A 112 0.54 16.15 11.20
N ASN A 113 -0.70 16.62 11.38
CA ASN A 113 -1.23 17.00 12.68
C ASN A 113 -1.59 15.75 13.51
N HIS A 114 -0.98 15.55 14.66
CA HIS A 114 -1.24 14.42 15.56
C HIS A 114 -1.74 14.95 16.91
N THR A 115 -2.90 14.47 17.35
CA THR A 115 -3.66 14.99 18.49
C THR A 115 -2.85 15.06 19.80
N ASN A 116 -1.85 14.18 19.96
CA ASN A 116 -1.00 14.11 21.15
C ASN A 116 0.50 14.24 20.83
N GLU A 117 0.86 14.59 19.59
CA GLU A 117 2.26 14.76 19.19
C GLU A 117 2.44 16.07 18.41
N ILE A 118 2.45 17.18 19.14
CA ILE A 118 2.51 18.56 18.61
C ILE A 118 3.82 18.90 17.87
N TRP A 119 4.82 18.01 17.95
CA TRP A 119 6.15 18.22 17.37
C TRP A 119 6.16 17.99 15.85
N TYR A 120 5.14 17.33 15.29
CA TYR A 120 5.08 17.05 13.86
C TYR A 120 4.53 18.27 13.11
N GLY A 121 5.29 18.76 12.12
CA GLY A 121 4.86 19.86 11.27
C GLY A 121 3.90 19.42 10.17
N GLU A 122 3.42 20.38 9.39
CA GLU A 122 2.61 20.12 8.20
C GLU A 122 3.34 19.20 7.20
N CYS A 123 2.56 18.40 6.47
CA CYS A 123 3.13 17.65 5.36
C CYS A 123 3.57 18.59 4.25
N PRO A 124 4.67 18.27 3.54
CA PRO A 124 5.12 19.12 2.44
C PRO A 124 4.01 19.23 1.39
N LYS A 125 3.98 20.32 0.62
CA LYS A 125 3.04 20.49 -0.49
C LYS A 125 3.43 19.69 -1.75
N ALA A 126 4.64 19.15 -1.77
CA ALA A 126 5.18 18.35 -2.86
C ALA A 126 6.05 17.22 -2.32
N SER A 127 6.21 16.17 -3.12
CA SER A 127 7.03 15.02 -2.73
C SER A 127 8.51 15.42 -2.61
N TRP A 128 9.16 14.91 -1.56
CA TRP A 128 10.59 15.13 -1.33
C TRP A 128 11.45 14.54 -2.46
N PRO A 129 12.60 15.15 -2.80
CA PRO A 129 13.55 14.54 -3.70
C PRO A 129 14.10 13.24 -3.10
N THR A 130 14.37 12.23 -3.94
CA THR A 130 14.97 10.98 -3.48
C THR A 130 16.35 11.27 -2.87
N PRO A 131 16.62 10.88 -1.62
CA PRO A 131 17.93 11.09 -1.02
C PRO A 131 19.02 10.39 -1.83
N LYS A 132 20.17 11.05 -1.99
CA LYS A 132 21.31 10.44 -2.68
C LYS A 132 21.72 9.15 -1.97
N CYS A 133 21.92 8.07 -2.73
CA CYS A 133 22.41 6.82 -2.19
C CYS A 133 23.85 6.99 -1.69
N ARG A 134 24.04 6.90 -0.37
CA ARG A 134 25.37 6.92 0.27
C ARG A 134 25.66 5.52 0.83
N LYS A 135 26.75 4.89 0.42
CA LYS A 135 27.19 3.57 0.95
C LYS A 135 27.92 3.70 2.29
N ALA A 136 27.31 4.41 3.24
CA ALA A 136 27.85 4.66 4.57
C ALA A 136 26.74 4.77 5.60
N CYS A 137 26.97 4.26 6.81
CA CYS A 137 26.07 4.46 7.94
C CYS A 137 26.18 5.88 8.50
N LYS A 138 25.21 6.28 9.31
CA LYS A 138 25.27 7.55 10.03
C LYS A 138 26.48 7.60 10.97
N TYR A 139 26.98 8.80 11.23
CA TYR A 139 28.06 9.02 12.18
C TYR A 139 27.72 8.47 13.57
N GLY A 140 28.71 7.86 14.23
CA GLY A 140 28.56 7.23 15.55
C GLY A 140 27.94 5.83 15.53
N TYR A 141 27.49 5.31 14.38
CA TYR A 141 27.09 3.90 14.27
C TYR A 141 28.32 3.00 14.12
N ARG A 142 28.44 1.99 15.00
CA ARG A 142 29.67 1.19 15.13
C ARG A 142 29.90 0.20 13.98
N LYS A 143 28.85 -0.39 13.41
CA LYS A 143 29.01 -1.40 12.34
C LYS A 143 29.21 -0.71 10.99
N PRO A 144 30.20 -1.11 10.17
CA PRO A 144 30.35 -0.63 8.80
C PRO A 144 29.13 -0.95 7.94
N TYR A 145 28.84 -0.09 6.94
CA TYR A 145 27.66 -0.22 6.07
C TYR A 145 27.53 -1.61 5.42
N GLU A 146 28.61 -2.13 4.83
CA GLU A 146 28.60 -3.44 4.18
C GLU A 146 28.39 -4.60 5.16
N LYS A 147 28.80 -4.45 6.43
CA LYS A 147 28.62 -5.47 7.48
C LYS A 147 27.27 -5.41 8.17
N ASP A 148 26.47 -4.38 7.90
CA ASP A 148 25.13 -4.21 8.48
C ASP A 148 24.01 -4.60 7.49
N LYS A 149 24.36 -5.18 6.34
CA LYS A 149 23.41 -5.58 5.32
C LYS A 149 22.77 -6.93 5.62
N TYR A 150 21.47 -6.99 5.35
CA TYR A 150 20.63 -8.19 5.39
C TYR A 150 20.15 -8.47 3.97
N TYR A 151 20.20 -9.74 3.60
CA TYR A 151 19.93 -10.19 2.23
C TYR A 151 18.70 -11.09 2.20
N ALA A 152 18.01 -11.09 1.07
CA ALA A 152 17.00 -12.08 0.77
C ALA A 152 17.62 -13.24 -0.02
N LYS A 153 17.17 -14.45 0.25
CA LYS A 153 17.46 -15.65 -0.57
C LYS A 153 16.64 -15.64 -1.86
N SER A 154 15.38 -15.19 -1.79
CA SER A 154 14.46 -15.17 -2.92
C SER A 154 13.57 -13.94 -2.92
N ALA A 155 13.01 -13.63 -4.09
CA ALA A 155 12.04 -12.57 -4.34
C ALA A 155 11.02 -13.12 -5.34
N TYR A 156 9.72 -13.00 -5.06
CA TYR A 156 8.67 -13.58 -5.89
C TYR A 156 7.34 -12.81 -5.79
N ILE A 157 6.50 -13.03 -6.80
CA ILE A 157 5.11 -12.57 -6.87
C ILE A 157 4.23 -13.80 -6.63
N LEU A 158 3.28 -13.70 -5.70
CA LEU A 158 2.29 -14.75 -5.46
C LEU A 158 1.23 -14.75 -6.58
N PRO A 159 0.59 -15.90 -6.87
CA PRO A 159 -0.59 -15.93 -7.72
C PRO A 159 -1.71 -15.07 -7.11
N ASN A 160 -2.63 -14.59 -7.95
CA ASN A 160 -3.87 -13.97 -7.52
C ASN A 160 -4.82 -15.08 -7.01
N ASP A 161 -4.51 -15.59 -5.83
CA ASP A 161 -5.19 -16.71 -5.19
C ASP A 161 -5.19 -16.49 -3.66
N GLU A 162 -6.40 -16.41 -3.10
CA GLU A 162 -6.59 -16.07 -1.69
C GLU A 162 -5.91 -17.09 -0.76
N GLU A 163 -6.03 -18.39 -1.07
CA GLU A 163 -5.46 -19.45 -0.24
C GLU A 163 -3.93 -19.43 -0.28
N ALA A 164 -3.33 -19.20 -1.45
CA ALA A 164 -1.89 -19.07 -1.61
C ALA A 164 -1.34 -17.88 -0.81
N ILE A 165 -2.03 -16.73 -0.83
CA ILE A 165 -1.65 -15.54 -0.04
C ILE A 165 -1.73 -15.86 1.46
N ARG A 166 -2.81 -16.50 1.92
CA ARG A 166 -2.95 -16.89 3.33
C ARG A 166 -1.88 -17.89 3.77
N LYS A 167 -1.60 -18.89 2.92
CA LYS A 167 -0.58 -19.89 3.18
C LYS A 167 0.80 -19.25 3.32
N GLU A 168 1.15 -18.35 2.41
CA GLU A 168 2.41 -17.61 2.48
C GLU A 168 2.53 -16.82 3.80
N ILE A 169 1.47 -16.12 4.19
CA ILE A 169 1.47 -15.36 5.44
C ILE A 169 1.62 -16.28 6.66
N LEU A 170 0.99 -17.46 6.64
CA LEU A 170 1.08 -18.44 7.73
C LEU A 170 2.48 -19.03 7.87
N GLU A 171 3.09 -19.40 6.75
CA GLU A 171 4.36 -20.14 6.72
C GLU A 171 5.58 -19.21 6.82
N ASN A 172 5.52 -18.06 6.16
CA ASN A 172 6.68 -17.19 5.92
C ASN A 172 6.52 -15.76 6.47
N GLY A 173 5.31 -15.40 6.93
CA GLY A 173 5.03 -14.12 7.56
C GLY A 173 4.49 -13.04 6.59
N PRO A 174 4.44 -11.77 7.03
CA PRO A 174 3.73 -10.72 6.30
C PRO A 174 4.22 -10.49 4.86
N VAL A 175 3.29 -10.23 3.96
CA VAL A 175 3.54 -10.00 2.53
C VAL A 175 3.28 -8.53 2.15
N GLN A 176 3.88 -8.08 1.05
CA GLN A 176 3.64 -6.75 0.50
C GLN A 176 2.62 -6.84 -0.64
N ALA A 177 1.56 -6.05 -0.57
CA ALA A 177 0.52 -5.98 -1.60
C ALA A 177 0.43 -4.58 -2.19
N VAL A 178 -0.12 -4.47 -3.40
CA VAL A 178 -0.50 -3.20 -4.02
C VAL A 178 -1.98 -3.23 -4.31
N PHE A 179 -2.66 -2.11 -4.08
CA PHE A 179 -4.06 -1.95 -4.50
C PHE A 179 -4.26 -0.58 -5.13
N ASP A 180 -5.28 -0.50 -5.96
CA ASP A 180 -5.78 0.74 -6.55
C ASP A 180 -6.52 1.56 -5.50
N VAL A 181 -6.14 2.83 -5.36
CA VAL A 181 -6.76 3.71 -4.37
C VAL A 181 -7.79 4.59 -5.05
N TYR A 182 -8.98 4.60 -4.47
CA TYR A 182 -10.11 5.41 -4.92
C TYR A 182 -10.39 6.57 -3.95
N GLU A 183 -11.15 7.56 -4.41
CA GLU A 183 -11.48 8.74 -3.60
C GLU A 183 -12.19 8.40 -2.29
N ASP A 184 -12.97 7.32 -2.23
CA ASP A 184 -13.65 6.88 -1.02
C ASP A 184 -12.69 6.32 0.07
N PHE A 185 -11.55 5.75 -0.31
CA PHE A 185 -10.56 5.21 0.64
C PHE A 185 -9.99 6.29 1.56
N ARG A 186 -9.88 7.53 1.06
CA ARG A 186 -9.40 8.66 1.87
C ARG A 186 -10.34 8.96 3.05
N LEU A 187 -11.60 8.53 2.99
CA LEU A 187 -12.58 8.75 4.06
C LEU A 187 -12.52 7.69 5.15
N TYR A 188 -11.74 6.61 4.97
CA TYR A 188 -11.69 5.48 5.88
C TYR A 188 -11.29 5.88 7.31
N LYS A 189 -12.07 5.39 8.29
CA LYS A 189 -11.76 5.51 9.73
C LYS A 189 -11.60 4.17 10.42
N ARG A 190 -12.58 3.28 10.29
CA ARG A 190 -12.54 1.93 10.88
C ARG A 190 -13.55 1.02 10.21
N GLY A 191 -13.38 -0.28 10.33
CA GLY A 191 -14.23 -1.30 9.69
C GLY A 191 -13.54 -1.95 8.49
N ILE A 192 -14.30 -2.66 7.66
CA ILE A 192 -13.83 -3.40 6.50
C ILE A 192 -14.06 -2.55 5.24
N TYR A 193 -12.99 -2.07 4.62
CA TYR A 193 -13.09 -1.27 3.40
C TYR A 193 -13.47 -2.13 2.18
N LYS A 194 -14.42 -1.62 1.38
CA LYS A 194 -14.75 -2.07 0.03
C LYS A 194 -15.02 -0.82 -0.81
N ASN A 195 -14.49 -0.78 -2.03
CA ASN A 195 -14.73 0.38 -2.90
C ASN A 195 -16.17 0.35 -3.43
N THR A 196 -16.83 1.51 -3.48
CA THR A 196 -18.15 1.64 -4.14
C THR A 196 -18.25 2.82 -5.08
N GLN A 197 -17.50 3.89 -4.80
CA GLN A 197 -17.65 5.16 -5.48
C GLN A 197 -16.32 5.92 -5.55
N GLY A 198 -16.30 6.91 -6.44
CA GLY A 198 -15.16 7.79 -6.62
C GLY A 198 -14.23 7.30 -7.71
N LYS A 199 -13.38 8.20 -8.18
CA LYS A 199 -12.40 7.90 -9.22
C LYS A 199 -11.19 7.18 -8.64
N LYS A 200 -10.52 6.40 -9.49
CA LYS A 200 -9.19 5.89 -9.21
C LYS A 200 -8.21 7.08 -9.17
N THR A 201 -7.50 7.20 -8.06
CA THR A 201 -6.58 8.33 -7.78
C THR A 201 -5.11 7.96 -7.92
N GLY A 202 -4.82 6.67 -7.91
CA GLY A 202 -3.47 6.12 -7.99
C GLY A 202 -3.44 4.72 -7.43
N ALA A 203 -2.29 4.32 -6.92
CA ALA A 203 -2.11 3.05 -6.25
C ALA A 203 -1.26 3.18 -4.99
N HIS A 204 -1.30 2.15 -4.15
CA HIS A 204 -0.59 2.17 -2.88
C HIS A 204 -0.07 0.79 -2.50
N ALA A 205 1.17 0.75 -2.03
CA ALA A 205 1.78 -0.47 -1.51
C ALA A 205 1.62 -0.53 0.01
N VAL A 206 1.16 -1.67 0.49
CA VAL A 206 0.83 -1.93 1.89
C VAL A 206 1.37 -3.28 2.33
N LYS A 207 1.32 -3.54 3.65
CA LYS A 207 1.76 -4.81 4.23
C LYS A 207 0.57 -5.58 4.78
N ILE A 208 0.27 -6.74 4.21
CA ILE A 208 -0.73 -7.66 4.75
C ILE A 208 -0.03 -8.55 5.77
N TYR A 209 -0.53 -8.59 7.01
CA TYR A 209 0.08 -9.37 8.10
C TYR A 209 -0.82 -10.47 8.62
N GLY A 210 -2.05 -10.59 8.10
CA GLY A 210 -3.00 -11.61 8.52
C GLY A 210 -4.36 -11.39 7.88
N TRP A 211 -5.33 -12.18 8.31
CA TRP A 211 -6.71 -12.13 7.87
C TRP A 211 -7.65 -12.42 9.04
N GLY A 212 -8.94 -12.19 8.83
CA GLY A 212 -10.00 -12.53 9.77
C GLY A 212 -11.34 -12.64 9.07
N ALA A 213 -12.39 -12.78 9.87
CA ALA A 213 -13.77 -12.65 9.44
C ALA A 213 -14.60 -12.10 10.60
N ASP A 214 -15.46 -11.12 10.32
CA ASP A 214 -16.41 -10.58 11.30
C ASP A 214 -17.79 -11.15 10.98
N ALA A 215 -18.52 -11.62 12.00
CA ALA A 215 -19.88 -12.11 11.87
C ALA A 215 -20.88 -11.03 12.29
N PHE A 216 -21.82 -10.71 11.40
CA PHE A 216 -22.89 -9.76 11.63
C PHE A 216 -24.22 -10.52 11.72
N PHE A 217 -24.94 -10.29 12.80
CA PHE A 217 -26.24 -10.92 13.04
C PHE A 217 -27.35 -9.94 12.68
N ASN A 218 -28.29 -10.38 11.85
CA ASN A 218 -29.62 -9.79 11.77
C ASN A 218 -30.65 -10.82 12.27
N SER A 219 -31.92 -10.42 12.36
CA SER A 219 -33.00 -11.25 12.93
C SER A 219 -33.25 -12.59 12.23
N THR A 220 -32.64 -12.85 11.06
CA THR A 220 -32.89 -14.06 10.26
C THR A 220 -31.63 -14.71 9.68
N HIS A 221 -30.49 -14.01 9.63
CA HIS A 221 -29.28 -14.45 8.95
C HIS A 221 -28.02 -13.98 9.70
N THR A 222 -27.00 -14.84 9.65
CA THR A 222 -25.62 -14.46 10.02
C THR A 222 -24.84 -14.22 8.74
N ILE A 223 -24.29 -13.02 8.59
CA ILE A 223 -23.43 -12.66 7.46
C ILE A 223 -21.98 -12.66 7.96
N VAL A 224 -21.13 -13.48 7.36
CA VAL A 224 -19.70 -13.55 7.70
C VAL A 224 -18.92 -12.79 6.64
N ILE A 225 -18.16 -11.77 7.04
CA ILE A 225 -17.42 -10.91 6.12
C ILE A 225 -15.93 -11.15 6.30
N PRO A 226 -15.28 -11.84 5.34
CA PRO A 226 -13.84 -12.05 5.36
C PRO A 226 -13.07 -10.76 5.09
N TYR A 227 -11.95 -10.56 5.78
CA TYR A 227 -11.08 -9.41 5.55
C TYR A 227 -9.59 -9.76 5.65
N TRP A 228 -8.77 -8.93 5.00
CA TRP A 228 -7.34 -8.80 5.22
C TRP A 228 -7.05 -7.82 6.35
N ARG A 229 -6.02 -8.12 7.15
CA ARG A 229 -5.46 -7.19 8.16
C ARG A 229 -4.23 -6.53 7.58
N ILE A 230 -4.27 -5.21 7.45
CA ILE A 230 -3.30 -4.46 6.65
C ILE A 230 -2.68 -3.33 7.47
N ILE A 231 -1.36 -3.18 7.36
CA ILE A 231 -0.60 -2.06 7.92
C ILE A 231 -0.40 -1.01 6.82
N ASN A 232 -0.85 0.21 7.11
CA ASN A 232 -0.58 1.37 6.27
C ASN A 232 0.74 2.05 6.69
N SER A 233 1.24 2.96 5.85
CA SER A 233 2.46 3.74 6.04
C SER A 233 2.19 5.23 6.28
N TRP A 234 0.96 5.58 6.65
CA TRP A 234 0.49 6.95 6.85
C TRP A 234 0.42 7.36 8.33
N ASN A 235 1.33 6.87 9.15
CA ASN A 235 1.40 7.09 10.59
C ASN A 235 0.15 6.57 11.36
N VAL A 236 0.22 6.57 12.69
CA VAL A 236 -0.72 5.88 13.59
C VAL A 236 -2.02 6.64 13.82
N ASP A 237 -2.13 7.87 13.35
CA ASP A 237 -3.35 8.68 13.43
C ASP A 237 -4.37 8.36 12.33
N TRP A 238 -3.93 7.64 11.29
CA TRP A 238 -4.78 7.26 10.17
C TRP A 238 -5.52 5.95 10.45
N GLY A 239 -6.80 5.88 10.08
CA GLY A 239 -7.58 4.64 10.15
C GLY A 239 -7.61 4.02 11.55
N GLU A 240 -7.42 2.71 11.63
CA GLU A 240 -7.46 1.92 12.85
C GLU A 240 -6.09 1.93 13.55
N LYS A 241 -5.60 3.10 13.95
CA LYS A 241 -4.27 3.31 14.55
C LYS A 241 -3.07 3.02 13.60
N GLY A 242 -3.21 3.39 12.33
CA GLY A 242 -2.26 3.11 11.25
C GLY A 242 -2.54 1.79 10.51
N TYR A 243 -3.58 1.08 10.92
CA TYR A 243 -4.05 -0.16 10.31
C TYR A 243 -5.36 0.08 9.55
N PHE A 244 -5.72 -0.87 8.71
CA PHE A 244 -7.06 -0.98 8.16
C PHE A 244 -7.37 -2.43 7.84
N ARG A 245 -8.66 -2.68 7.61
CA ARG A 245 -9.17 -3.94 7.10
C ARG A 245 -9.79 -3.70 5.73
N MET A 246 -9.62 -4.65 4.82
CA MET A 246 -10.18 -4.61 3.48
C MET A 246 -10.84 -5.95 3.19
N ILE A 247 -11.95 -5.94 2.46
CA ILE A 247 -12.66 -7.16 2.08
C ILE A 247 -11.70 -8.15 1.37
N ARG A 248 -11.80 -9.44 1.73
CA ARG A 248 -10.93 -10.51 1.23
C ARG A 248 -11.71 -11.47 0.34
N GLY A 249 -11.06 -12.01 -0.70
CA GLY A 249 -11.60 -13.05 -1.58
C GLY A 249 -12.41 -12.50 -2.75
N GLU A 250 -12.41 -11.18 -2.94
CA GLU A 250 -13.08 -10.49 -4.06
C GLU A 250 -12.07 -9.76 -4.97
N ASP A 251 -10.76 -9.86 -4.70
CA ASP A 251 -9.71 -9.03 -5.30
C ASP A 251 -10.10 -7.53 -5.38
N ASN A 252 -10.78 -7.04 -4.33
CA ASN A 252 -11.28 -5.67 -4.30
C ASN A 252 -10.12 -4.68 -4.45
N CYS A 253 -10.24 -3.75 -5.40
CA CYS A 253 -9.18 -2.83 -5.78
C CYS A 253 -7.86 -3.49 -6.25
N GLY A 254 -7.87 -4.78 -6.62
CA GLY A 254 -6.66 -5.49 -7.05
C GLY A 254 -5.70 -5.86 -5.92
N ILE A 255 -6.15 -5.86 -4.66
CA ILE A 255 -5.29 -6.12 -3.49
C ILE A 255 -4.64 -7.51 -3.51
N GLU A 256 -5.25 -8.50 -4.19
CA GLU A 256 -4.75 -9.88 -4.32
C GLU A 256 -3.98 -10.07 -5.64
N SER A 257 -4.19 -9.18 -6.63
CA SER A 257 -3.53 -9.21 -7.95
C SER A 257 -2.01 -8.98 -7.92
N MET A 258 -1.49 -8.21 -6.95
CA MET A 258 -0.07 -7.85 -6.89
C MET A 258 0.55 -8.03 -5.50
N VAL A 259 0.57 -9.28 -5.06
CA VAL A 259 1.24 -9.66 -3.81
C VAL A 259 2.67 -10.13 -4.08
N THR A 260 3.62 -9.55 -3.35
CA THR A 260 5.06 -9.81 -3.45
C THR A 260 5.63 -10.17 -2.08
N ALA A 261 6.60 -11.08 -2.10
CA ALA A 261 7.29 -11.55 -0.91
C ALA A 261 8.73 -11.98 -1.26
N GLY A 262 9.47 -12.35 -0.22
CA GLY A 262 10.80 -12.91 -0.34
C GLY A 262 11.19 -13.63 0.94
N ILE A 263 11.99 -14.69 0.80
CA ILE A 263 12.56 -15.40 1.94
C ILE A 263 13.88 -14.73 2.31
N MET A 264 14.05 -14.36 3.57
CA MET A 264 15.31 -13.79 4.06
C MET A 264 16.42 -14.86 4.07
N ALA A 265 17.65 -14.46 3.78
CA ALA A 265 18.81 -15.33 3.99
C ALA A 265 19.01 -15.57 5.49
N ALA A 266 19.38 -16.80 5.84
CA ALA A 266 19.70 -17.20 7.22
C ALA A 266 21.03 -16.60 7.69
#